data_AF-R6H2U7-F1
#
_entry.id   AF-R6H2U7-F1
#
_cell.length_a   1.000
_cell.length_b   1.000
_cell.length_c   1.000
_cell.angle_alpha   90.00
_cell.angle_beta   90.00
_cell.angle_gamma   90.00
#
_symmetry.space_group_name_H-M   'P 1'
#
loop_
_entity.id
_entity.type
_entity.pdbx_description
1 polymer ?
#
loop_
_entity_poly.entity_id
_entity_poly.type
_entity_poly.pdbx_seq_one_letter_code
_entity_poly.pdbx_strand_id
1 'polypeptide(L)'
;MTPFAILCARAYYCAFSWEQYAANPISCLYIWEGGLAIYGGVIGAVLGCLVYCRVKKLNVFALLDLVCLGFLIGQCIGRWGNFFNREAFGEETSSFLRMGLYNPVTGQTSYVHPTFLYESLWNLVGFLLLHFLSKGRKYDGQTALQYMAWYGAGRAVIEGLRTDSLYIPGTSLRVSQILAAVGCVVALVILAVQAVRKHDPSGLFVNRVAAGQAPEEPSEEQPGEVPVEEKKSLKDRFQTWLRT
;
A
#
# COMPACT_ATOMS: atom_id res chain seq x y z
N MET A 1 -11.85 2.52 1.68
CA MET A 1 -10.73 3.42 1.33
C MET A 1 -11.13 4.37 0.22
N THR A 2 -11.32 3.87 -1.02
CA THR A 2 -11.49 4.69 -2.22
C THR A 2 -12.63 5.71 -2.18
N PRO A 3 -13.84 5.39 -1.66
CA PRO A 3 -14.91 6.39 -1.57
C PRO A 3 -14.56 7.57 -0.65
N PHE A 4 -13.93 7.29 0.49
CA PHE A 4 -13.45 8.34 1.41
C PHE A 4 -12.36 9.20 0.77
N ALA A 5 -11.44 8.59 0.02
CA ALA A 5 -10.41 9.33 -0.69
C ALA A 5 -11.00 10.30 -1.72
N ILE A 6 -11.96 9.86 -2.54
CA ILE A 6 -12.60 10.72 -3.55
C ILE A 6 -13.36 11.87 -2.89
N LEU A 7 -14.16 11.57 -1.85
CA LEU A 7 -14.93 12.58 -1.13
C LEU A 7 -14.02 13.63 -0.48
N CYS A 8 -12.98 13.21 0.24
CA CYS A 8 -12.05 14.13 0.88
C CYS A 8 -11.18 14.89 -0.13
N ALA A 9 -10.78 14.27 -1.25
CA ALA A 9 -10.05 14.94 -2.32
C ALA A 9 -10.86 16.10 -2.91
N ARG A 10 -12.16 15.87 -3.15
CA ARG A 10 -13.06 16.91 -3.65
C ARG A 10 -13.35 17.97 -2.59
N ALA A 11 -13.68 17.56 -1.37
CA ALA A 11 -13.97 18.50 -0.28
C ALA A 11 -12.78 19.42 0.02
N TYR A 12 -11.56 18.87 0.02
CA TYR A 12 -10.34 19.66 0.18
C TYR A 12 -10.17 20.67 -0.96
N TYR A 13 -10.34 20.24 -2.22
CA TYR A 13 -10.24 21.16 -3.35
C TYR A 13 -11.27 22.30 -3.25
N CYS A 14 -12.53 21.98 -3.02
CA CYS A 14 -13.60 22.98 -2.89
C CYS A 14 -13.39 23.94 -1.73
N ALA A 15 -12.84 23.48 -0.60
CA ALA A 15 -12.54 24.34 0.54
C ALA A 15 -11.44 25.36 0.23
N PHE A 16 -10.36 24.95 -0.46
CA PHE A 16 -9.26 25.84 -0.82
C PHE A 16 -9.54 26.72 -2.05
N SER A 17 -10.50 26.32 -2.89
CA SER A 17 -10.94 27.07 -4.07
C SER A 17 -12.36 27.62 -3.92
N TRP A 18 -12.78 27.94 -2.69
CA TRP A 18 -14.16 28.29 -2.35
C TRP A 18 -14.74 29.44 -3.18
N GLU A 19 -13.92 30.42 -3.55
CA GLU A 19 -14.34 31.56 -4.37
C GLU A 19 -14.93 31.12 -5.73
N GLN A 20 -14.43 30.03 -6.31
CA GLN A 20 -14.94 29.47 -7.58
C GLN A 20 -16.34 28.84 -7.42
N TYR A 21 -16.68 28.41 -6.21
CA TYR A 21 -17.92 27.70 -5.89
C TYR A 21 -18.96 28.57 -5.19
N ALA A 22 -18.57 29.74 -4.68
CA ALA A 22 -19.45 30.62 -3.89
C ALA A 22 -20.73 31.03 -4.64
N ALA A 23 -20.66 31.23 -5.95
CA ALA A 23 -21.80 31.57 -6.78
C ALA A 23 -22.73 30.38 -7.08
N ASN A 24 -22.22 29.15 -7.04
CA ASN A 24 -23.00 27.93 -7.27
C ASN A 24 -22.46 26.74 -6.45
N PRO A 25 -22.79 26.65 -5.15
CA PRO A 25 -22.20 25.63 -4.27
C PRO A 25 -22.48 24.18 -4.69
N ILE A 26 -23.55 23.92 -5.46
CA ILE A 26 -23.88 22.56 -5.91
C ILE A 26 -22.84 22.00 -6.90
N SER A 27 -22.09 22.88 -7.59
CA SER A 27 -21.01 22.48 -8.49
C SER A 27 -19.84 21.82 -7.75
N CYS A 28 -19.76 21.93 -6.42
CA CYS A 28 -18.86 21.12 -5.60
C CYS A 28 -19.08 19.60 -5.80
N LEU A 29 -20.27 19.16 -6.21
CA LEU A 29 -20.57 17.74 -6.46
C LEU A 29 -20.13 17.27 -7.86
N TYR A 30 -19.81 18.18 -8.77
CA TYR A 30 -19.48 17.87 -10.16
C TYR A 30 -18.02 17.41 -10.29
N ILE A 31 -17.76 16.19 -9.81
CA ILE A 31 -16.41 15.59 -9.79
C ILE A 31 -15.85 15.30 -11.18
N TRP A 32 -16.70 15.26 -12.22
CA TRP A 32 -16.29 15.06 -13.61
C TRP A 32 -15.68 16.33 -14.24
N GLU A 33 -15.85 17.50 -13.62
CA GLU A 33 -15.21 18.75 -14.05
C GLU A 33 -13.74 18.84 -13.59
N GLY A 34 -13.20 17.79 -12.98
CA GLY A 34 -11.86 17.77 -12.40
C GLY A 34 -11.87 18.32 -10.97
N GLY A 35 -10.77 18.94 -10.53
CA GLY A 35 -10.67 19.55 -9.19
C GLY A 35 -10.65 18.53 -8.05
N LEU A 36 -9.64 17.64 -8.07
CA LEU A 36 -9.36 16.70 -6.99
C LEU A 36 -7.98 16.99 -6.42
N ALA A 37 -7.91 17.32 -5.14
CA ALA A 37 -6.65 17.60 -4.47
C ALA A 37 -6.07 16.31 -3.86
N ILE A 38 -4.83 15.98 -4.20
CA ILE A 38 -4.15 14.77 -3.73
C ILE A 38 -4.03 14.72 -2.19
N TYR A 39 -3.80 15.87 -1.54
CA TYR A 39 -3.73 15.96 -0.07
C TYR A 39 -5.04 15.51 0.59
N GLY A 40 -6.18 15.97 0.07
CA GLY A 40 -7.49 15.52 0.52
C GLY A 40 -7.71 14.02 0.29
N GLY A 41 -7.24 13.50 -0.85
CA GLY A 41 -7.30 12.08 -1.16
C GLY A 41 -6.51 11.22 -0.18
N VAL A 42 -5.29 11.63 0.17
CA VAL A 42 -4.43 10.94 1.15
C VAL A 42 -5.06 10.96 2.54
N ILE A 43 -5.56 12.12 2.99
CA ILE A 43 -6.25 12.24 4.29
C ILE A 43 -7.47 11.33 4.34
N GLY A 44 -8.31 11.36 3.30
CA GLY A 44 -9.49 10.50 3.19
C GLY A 44 -9.15 9.01 3.17
N ALA A 45 -8.07 8.62 2.50
CA ALA A 45 -7.60 7.24 2.49
C ALA A 45 -7.17 6.78 3.90
N VAL A 46 -6.42 7.60 4.64
CA VAL A 46 -5.99 7.30 6.01
C VAL A 46 -7.19 7.22 6.96
N LEU A 47 -8.10 8.19 6.92
CA LEU A 47 -9.31 8.17 7.75
C LEU A 47 -10.18 6.95 7.44
N GLY A 48 -10.41 6.68 6.15
CA GLY A 48 -11.13 5.49 5.70
C GLY A 48 -10.47 4.18 6.17
N CYS A 49 -9.14 4.16 6.27
CA CYS A 49 -8.38 3.03 6.81
C CYS A 49 -8.63 2.83 8.30
N LEU A 50 -8.49 3.89 9.08
CA LEU A 50 -8.68 3.83 10.52
C LEU A 50 -10.12 3.42 10.88
N VAL A 51 -11.11 4.01 10.20
CA VAL A 51 -12.52 3.66 10.38
C VAL A 51 -12.78 2.20 10.02
N TYR A 52 -12.27 1.74 8.87
CA TYR A 52 -12.45 0.35 8.44
C TYR A 52 -11.82 -0.65 9.42
N CYS A 53 -10.58 -0.39 9.86
CA CYS A 53 -9.92 -1.22 10.88
C CYS A 53 -10.69 -1.23 12.19
N ARG A 54 -11.25 -0.09 12.61
CA ARG A 54 -12.02 0.01 13.85
C ARG A 54 -13.33 -0.78 13.79
N VAL A 55 -14.04 -0.70 12.67
CA VAL A 55 -15.31 -1.42 12.45
C VAL A 55 -15.08 -2.93 12.32
N LYS A 56 -14.04 -3.34 11.60
CA LYS A 56 -13.72 -4.76 11.36
C LYS A 56 -12.77 -5.36 12.39
N LYS A 57 -12.38 -4.61 13.41
CA LYS A 57 -11.43 -5.02 14.47
C LYS A 57 -10.11 -5.58 13.91
N LEU A 58 -9.62 -4.98 12.82
CA LEU A 58 -8.37 -5.37 12.15
C LEU A 58 -7.18 -4.62 12.73
N ASN A 59 -6.00 -5.26 12.72
CA ASN A 59 -4.75 -4.56 12.98
C ASN A 59 -4.43 -3.59 11.83
N VAL A 60 -4.31 -2.30 12.15
CA VAL A 60 -3.98 -1.25 11.17
C VAL A 60 -2.67 -1.54 10.44
N PHE A 61 -1.64 -2.00 11.15
CA PHE A 61 -0.33 -2.27 10.56
C PHE A 61 -0.36 -3.47 9.61
N ALA A 62 -1.14 -4.50 9.94
CA ALA A 62 -1.33 -5.66 9.07
C ALA A 62 -2.06 -5.27 7.77
N LEU A 63 -3.05 -4.37 7.87
CA LEU A 63 -3.75 -3.84 6.71
C LEU A 63 -2.83 -2.94 5.86
N LEU A 64 -2.01 -2.10 6.48
CA LEU A 64 -1.05 -1.24 5.77
C LEU A 64 -0.03 -2.05 4.96
N ASP A 65 0.46 -3.17 5.50
CA ASP A 65 1.36 -4.08 4.76
C ASP A 65 0.74 -4.62 3.46
N LEU A 66 -0.59 -4.80 3.44
CA LEU A 66 -1.31 -5.24 2.24
C LEU A 66 -1.56 -4.05 1.29
N VAL A 67 -2.01 -2.93 1.84
CA VAL A 67 -2.38 -1.73 1.07
C VAL A 67 -1.17 -1.14 0.35
N CYS A 68 0.03 -1.16 0.96
CA CYS A 68 1.22 -0.56 0.34
C CYS A 68 1.63 -1.26 -0.97
N LEU A 69 1.42 -2.58 -1.09
CA LEU A 69 1.65 -3.30 -2.34
C LEU A 69 0.65 -2.86 -3.42
N GLY A 70 -0.62 -2.70 -3.05
CA GLY A 70 -1.65 -2.14 -3.95
C GLY A 70 -1.32 -0.72 -4.39
N PHE A 71 -0.76 0.11 -3.50
CA PHE A 71 -0.31 1.45 -3.85
C PHE A 71 0.81 1.47 -4.88
N LEU A 72 1.80 0.58 -4.78
CA LEU A 72 2.86 0.50 -5.79
C LEU A 72 2.31 0.15 -7.18
N ILE A 73 1.34 -0.77 -7.25
CA ILE A 73 0.65 -1.09 -8.52
C ILE A 73 -0.08 0.14 -9.05
N GLY A 74 -0.86 0.81 -8.19
CA GLY A 74 -1.59 2.02 -8.57
C GLY A 74 -0.68 3.15 -9.04
N GLN A 75 0.46 3.37 -8.38
CA GLN A 75 1.46 4.36 -8.77
C GLN A 75 2.15 3.97 -10.10
N CYS A 76 2.48 2.69 -10.28
CA CYS A 76 3.09 2.18 -11.51
C CYS A 76 2.22 2.48 -12.74
N ILE A 77 0.91 2.23 -12.63
CA ILE A 77 -0.05 2.47 -13.72
C ILE A 77 -0.40 3.95 -13.83
N GLY A 78 -0.64 4.64 -12.71
CA GLY A 78 -1.06 6.04 -12.67
C GLY A 78 -0.07 6.98 -13.36
N ARG A 79 1.23 6.67 -13.33
CA ARG A 79 2.25 7.46 -14.03
C ARG A 79 2.08 7.51 -15.54
N TRP A 80 1.47 6.50 -16.15
CA TRP A 80 1.16 6.53 -17.58
C TRP A 80 0.12 7.60 -17.93
N GLY A 81 -0.74 7.99 -16.98
CA GLY A 81 -1.61 9.15 -17.14
C GLY A 81 -0.81 10.42 -17.43
N ASN A 82 0.35 10.61 -16.77
CA ASN A 82 1.21 11.78 -17.01
C ASN A 82 1.81 11.76 -18.43
N PHE A 83 2.12 10.59 -18.97
CA PHE A 83 2.58 10.43 -20.35
C PHE A 83 1.49 10.84 -21.36
N PHE A 84 0.27 10.33 -21.21
CA PHE A 84 -0.84 10.67 -22.11
C PHE A 84 -1.26 12.14 -21.98
N ASN A 85 -1.24 12.69 -20.77
CA ASN A 85 -1.57 14.08 -20.49
C ASN A 85 -0.43 15.06 -20.86
N ARG A 86 0.77 14.55 -21.18
CA ARG A 86 1.98 15.35 -21.45
C ARG A 86 2.29 16.32 -20.30
N GLU A 87 2.30 15.82 -19.07
CA GLU A 87 2.60 16.59 -17.87
C GLU A 87 3.67 15.89 -17.01
N ALA A 88 4.19 16.60 -15.99
CA ALA A 88 5.11 16.06 -14.99
C ALA A 88 6.39 15.40 -15.56
N PHE A 89 6.86 15.89 -16.71
CA PHE A 89 8.11 15.46 -17.35
C PHE A 89 9.34 16.13 -16.70
N GLY A 90 10.52 15.53 -16.92
CA GLY A 90 11.76 16.05 -16.36
C GLY A 90 12.37 17.18 -17.17
N GLU A 91 13.57 17.59 -16.77
CA GLU A 91 14.36 18.60 -17.47
C GLU A 91 14.76 18.15 -18.88
N GLU A 92 15.13 19.14 -19.72
CA GLU A 92 15.63 18.88 -21.07
C GLU A 92 16.92 18.05 -21.02
N THR A 93 17.03 17.07 -21.91
CA THR A 93 18.12 16.11 -21.87
C THR A 93 18.54 15.60 -23.25
N SER A 94 19.85 15.36 -23.37
CA SER A 94 20.46 14.69 -24.51
C SER A 94 20.61 13.16 -24.31
N SER A 95 20.06 12.62 -23.20
CA SER A 95 20.12 11.19 -22.88
C SER A 95 19.50 10.30 -23.97
N PHE A 96 19.99 9.06 -24.08
CA PHE A 96 19.48 8.08 -25.04
C PHE A 96 18.01 7.68 -24.79
N LEU A 97 17.53 7.81 -23.55
CA LEU A 97 16.14 7.54 -23.16
C LEU A 97 15.24 8.78 -23.24
N ARG A 98 15.68 9.85 -23.88
CA ARG A 98 14.90 11.09 -23.98
C ARG A 98 13.54 10.86 -24.66
N MET A 99 12.53 11.55 -24.16
CA MET A 99 11.19 11.60 -24.74
C MET A 99 11.00 12.93 -25.47
N GLY A 100 10.53 12.87 -26.71
CA GLY A 100 10.20 14.06 -27.48
C GLY A 100 8.81 14.58 -27.14
N LEU A 101 8.72 15.87 -26.82
CA LEU A 101 7.47 16.59 -26.63
C LEU A 101 7.29 17.58 -27.79
N TYR A 102 6.34 17.25 -28.67
CA TYR A 102 5.99 18.14 -29.77
C TYR A 102 5.07 19.26 -29.29
N ASN A 103 5.50 20.50 -29.49
CA ASN A 103 4.71 21.68 -29.23
C ASN A 103 3.99 22.10 -30.53
N PRO A 104 2.65 21.97 -30.62
CA PRO A 104 1.90 22.32 -31.82
C PRO A 104 1.82 23.82 -32.08
N VAL A 105 2.09 24.68 -31.08
CA VAL A 105 2.06 26.14 -31.22
C VAL A 105 3.36 26.64 -31.85
N THR A 106 4.51 26.13 -31.40
CA THR A 106 5.82 26.56 -31.90
C THR A 106 6.36 25.69 -33.04
N GLY A 107 5.78 24.51 -33.25
CA GLY A 107 6.26 23.52 -34.23
C GLY A 107 7.57 22.83 -33.82
N GLN A 108 8.07 23.07 -32.62
CA GLN A 108 9.34 22.53 -32.13
C GLN A 108 9.13 21.30 -31.26
N THR A 109 10.11 20.39 -31.28
CA THR A 109 10.16 19.23 -30.38
C THR A 109 11.24 19.46 -29.34
N SER A 110 10.86 19.52 -28.06
CA SER A 110 11.81 19.50 -26.95
C SER A 110 12.05 18.05 -26.50
N TYR A 111 13.27 17.74 -26.06
CA TYR A 111 13.62 16.41 -25.59
C TYR A 111 13.84 16.45 -24.09
N VAL A 112 13.08 15.67 -23.35
CA VAL A 112 13.05 15.70 -21.88
C VAL A 112 13.24 14.32 -21.29
N HIS A 113 13.60 14.27 -20.00
CA HIS A 113 13.61 13.03 -19.24
C HIS A 113 12.17 12.46 -19.11
N PRO A 114 11.91 11.20 -19.51
CA PRO A 114 10.63 10.54 -19.25
C PRO A 114 10.52 10.10 -17.79
N THR A 115 10.37 11.07 -16.88
CA THR A 115 10.17 10.85 -15.44
C THR A 115 9.02 9.90 -15.15
N PHE A 116 7.94 9.92 -15.96
CA PHE A 116 6.84 8.95 -15.85
C PHE A 116 7.35 7.50 -15.91
N LEU A 117 8.28 7.22 -16.83
CA LEU A 117 8.83 5.88 -17.04
C LEU A 117 9.78 5.51 -15.91
N TYR A 118 10.61 6.46 -15.47
CA TYR A 118 11.50 6.26 -14.33
C TYR A 118 10.71 5.94 -13.06
N GLU A 119 9.64 6.70 -12.79
CA GLU A 119 8.76 6.46 -11.64
C GLU A 119 7.98 5.15 -11.80
N SER A 120 7.47 4.84 -13.00
CA SER A 120 6.73 3.58 -13.25
C SER A 120 7.63 2.36 -13.01
N LEU A 121 8.85 2.37 -13.55
CA LEU A 121 9.84 1.30 -13.35
C LEU A 121 10.29 1.21 -11.89
N TRP A 122 10.53 2.34 -11.22
CA TRP A 122 10.89 2.34 -9.79
C TRP A 122 9.80 1.70 -8.92
N ASN A 123 8.53 1.99 -9.23
CA ASN A 123 7.39 1.41 -8.54
C ASN A 123 7.21 -0.08 -8.87
N LEU A 124 7.47 -0.49 -10.11
CA LEU A 124 7.43 -1.90 -10.51
C LEU A 124 8.51 -2.71 -9.79
N VAL A 125 9.76 -2.22 -9.78
CA VAL A 125 10.87 -2.87 -9.05
C VAL A 125 10.56 -2.92 -7.55
N GLY A 126 10.04 -1.82 -6.99
CA GLY A 126 9.58 -1.79 -5.60
C GLY A 126 8.50 -2.81 -5.31
N PHE A 127 7.51 -2.94 -6.19
CA PHE A 127 6.43 -3.91 -6.03
C PHE A 127 6.97 -5.34 -6.02
N LEU A 128 7.81 -5.70 -7.00
CA LEU A 128 8.39 -7.04 -7.07
C LEU A 128 9.24 -7.34 -5.83
N LEU A 129 10.15 -6.42 -5.48
CA LEU A 129 11.01 -6.56 -4.30
C LEU A 129 10.18 -6.76 -3.02
N LEU A 130 9.23 -5.85 -2.74
CA LEU A 130 8.44 -5.89 -1.51
C LEU A 130 7.45 -7.04 -1.50
N HIS A 131 6.93 -7.47 -2.66
CA HIS A 131 6.09 -8.65 -2.75
C HIS A 131 6.85 -9.89 -2.25
N PHE A 132 8.09 -10.09 -2.71
CA PHE A 132 8.89 -11.23 -2.24
C PHE A 132 9.33 -11.08 -0.78
N LEU A 133 9.75 -9.88 -0.35
CA LEU A 133 10.13 -9.63 1.04
C LEU A 133 8.96 -9.78 2.02
N SER A 134 7.74 -9.45 1.59
CA SER A 134 6.54 -9.54 2.43
C SER A 134 6.23 -10.96 2.90
N LYS A 135 6.66 -11.98 2.14
CA LYS A 135 6.51 -13.40 2.50
C LYS A 135 7.35 -13.77 3.73
N GLY A 136 8.45 -13.06 3.97
CA GLY A 136 9.34 -13.26 5.12
C GLY A 136 9.15 -12.24 6.24
N ARG A 137 8.02 -11.52 6.27
CA ARG A 137 7.77 -10.51 7.31
C ARG A 137 7.67 -11.16 8.69
N LYS A 138 8.20 -10.45 9.69
CA LYS A 138 8.31 -10.89 11.09
C LYS A 138 7.27 -10.23 11.99
N TYR A 139 6.80 -9.04 11.64
CA TYR A 139 5.82 -8.28 12.42
C TYR A 139 4.89 -7.48 11.49
N ASP A 140 3.69 -7.17 11.99
CA ASP A 140 2.71 -6.34 11.27
C ASP A 140 3.26 -4.92 11.10
N GLY A 141 3.26 -4.40 9.88
CA GLY A 141 3.76 -3.07 9.54
C GLY A 141 5.19 -3.06 8.98
N GLN A 142 5.86 -4.22 8.93
CA GLN A 142 7.20 -4.32 8.37
C GLN A 142 7.23 -3.96 6.87
N THR A 143 6.29 -4.49 6.08
CA THR A 143 6.21 -4.22 4.64
C THR A 143 5.85 -2.76 4.38
N ALA A 144 4.98 -2.17 5.20
CA ALA A 144 4.62 -0.76 5.10
C ALA A 144 5.83 0.17 5.37
N LEU A 145 6.68 -0.17 6.34
CA LEU A 145 7.93 0.55 6.59
C LEU A 145 8.92 0.39 5.43
N GLN A 146 9.06 -0.82 4.89
CA GLN A 146 9.90 -1.06 3.71
C GLN A 146 9.42 -0.27 2.50
N TYR A 147 8.10 -0.17 2.30
CA TYR A 147 7.49 0.71 1.30
C TYR A 147 7.84 2.18 1.55
N MET A 148 7.71 2.68 2.78
CA MET A 148 8.05 4.07 3.10
C MET A 148 9.52 4.38 2.81
N ALA A 149 10.43 3.46 3.14
CA ALA A 149 11.85 3.59 2.81
C ALA A 149 12.09 3.59 1.29
N TRP A 150 11.51 2.62 0.56
CA TRP A 150 11.66 2.48 -0.88
C TRP A 150 11.11 3.67 -1.66
N TYR A 151 9.89 4.09 -1.34
CA TYR A 151 9.24 5.23 -1.96
C TYR A 151 9.98 6.53 -1.64
N GLY A 152 10.42 6.70 -0.39
CA GLY A 152 11.21 7.86 0.01
C GLY A 152 12.53 7.99 -0.77
N ALA A 153 13.25 6.87 -0.95
CA ALA A 153 14.47 6.84 -1.75
C ALA A 153 14.21 7.20 -3.23
N GLY A 154 13.17 6.62 -3.84
CA GLY A 154 12.79 6.93 -5.22
C GLY A 154 12.41 8.39 -5.41
N ARG A 155 11.64 8.95 -4.47
CA ARG A 155 11.26 10.37 -4.49
C ARG A 155 12.46 11.28 -4.34
N ALA A 156 13.46 10.94 -3.52
CA ALA A 156 14.66 11.77 -3.40
C ALA A 156 15.41 11.88 -4.74
N VAL A 157 15.55 10.76 -5.47
CA VAL A 157 16.27 10.70 -6.75
C VAL A 157 15.47 11.30 -7.90
N ILE A 158 14.24 10.84 -8.12
CA ILE A 158 13.47 11.17 -9.33
C ILE A 158 12.86 12.57 -9.24
N GLU A 159 12.47 13.03 -8.05
CA GLU A 159 11.97 14.38 -7.90
C GLU A 159 13.04 15.40 -8.31
N GLY A 160 14.34 15.12 -8.07
CA GLY A 160 15.41 16.02 -8.50
C GLY A 160 15.47 16.29 -10.01
N LEU A 161 14.92 15.39 -10.83
CA LEU A 161 14.86 15.52 -12.28
C LEU A 161 13.62 16.27 -12.78
N ARG A 162 12.62 16.48 -11.92
CA ARG A 162 11.35 17.12 -12.30
C ARG A 162 11.47 18.62 -12.36
N THR A 163 10.70 19.23 -13.26
CA THR A 163 10.62 20.70 -13.41
C THR A 163 9.46 21.31 -12.62
N ASP A 164 8.44 20.51 -12.27
CA ASP A 164 7.14 20.93 -11.74
C ASP A 164 6.96 20.61 -10.24
N SER A 165 7.99 20.86 -9.43
CA SER A 165 7.96 20.56 -7.99
C SER A 165 7.36 21.69 -7.16
N LEU A 166 6.65 21.32 -6.08
CA LEU A 166 6.19 22.26 -5.07
C LEU A 166 7.35 22.65 -4.15
N TYR A 167 7.71 23.93 -4.17
CA TYR A 167 8.76 24.50 -3.33
C TYR A 167 8.19 25.07 -2.03
N ILE A 168 8.98 25.02 -0.95
CA ILE A 168 8.66 25.77 0.26
C ILE A 168 8.85 27.26 -0.04
N PRO A 169 7.86 28.13 0.26
CA PRO A 169 7.97 29.56 0.03
C PRO A 169 9.29 30.14 0.59
N GLY A 170 10.04 30.84 -0.25
CA GLY A 170 11.32 31.47 0.14
C GLY A 170 12.54 30.53 0.16
N THR A 171 12.42 29.29 -0.31
CA THR A 171 13.56 28.35 -0.40
C THR A 171 13.59 27.62 -1.74
N SER A 172 14.75 27.05 -2.10
CA SER A 172 14.91 26.12 -3.23
C SER A 172 14.59 24.67 -2.87
N LEU A 173 14.00 24.43 -1.69
CA LEU A 173 13.70 23.08 -1.21
C LEU A 173 12.31 22.63 -1.63
N ARG A 174 12.25 21.42 -2.20
CA ARG A 174 11.02 20.78 -2.66
C ARG A 174 10.35 20.07 -1.48
N VAL A 175 9.08 20.41 -1.19
CA VAL A 175 8.30 19.86 -0.06
C VAL A 175 8.27 18.33 -0.11
N SER A 176 8.07 17.80 -1.32
CA SER A 176 8.04 16.38 -1.62
C SER A 176 9.35 15.65 -1.27
N GLN A 177 10.51 16.28 -1.52
CA GLN A 177 11.81 15.68 -1.21
C GLN A 177 12.06 15.65 0.29
N ILE A 178 11.73 16.72 1.03
CA ILE A 178 11.91 16.74 2.48
C ILE A 178 11.03 15.67 3.13
N LEU A 179 9.74 15.63 2.77
CA LEU A 179 8.81 14.65 3.32
C LEU A 179 9.28 13.21 3.02
N ALA A 180 9.75 12.97 1.80
CA ALA A 180 10.29 11.69 1.38
C ALA A 180 11.57 11.32 2.16
N ALA A 181 12.49 12.26 2.33
CA ALA A 181 13.76 12.04 3.05
C ALA A 181 13.51 11.74 4.53
N VAL A 182 12.69 12.55 5.20
CA VAL A 182 12.32 12.32 6.61
C VAL A 182 11.61 10.98 6.77
N GLY A 183 10.62 10.69 5.91
CA GLY A 183 9.93 9.40 5.92
C GLY A 183 10.87 8.21 5.71
N CYS A 184 11.80 8.32 4.76
CA CYS A 184 12.80 7.29 4.49
C CYS A 184 13.69 7.03 5.71
N VAL A 185 14.25 8.08 6.30
CA VAL A 185 15.14 7.97 7.47
C VAL A 185 14.40 7.35 8.66
N VAL A 186 13.20 7.83 8.96
CA VAL A 186 12.37 7.29 10.06
C VAL A 186 12.06 5.81 9.81
N ALA A 187 11.69 5.43 8.58
CA ALA A 187 11.43 4.04 8.23
C ALA A 187 12.65 3.15 8.45
N LEU A 188 13.82 3.58 7.97
CA LEU A 188 15.07 2.85 8.08
C LEU A 188 15.51 2.69 9.55
N VAL A 189 15.38 3.74 10.36
CA VAL A 189 15.68 3.67 11.81
C VAL A 189 14.78 2.65 12.49
N ILE A 190 13.46 2.69 12.24
CA ILE A 190 12.53 1.73 12.84
C ILE A 190 12.84 0.31 12.36
N LEU A 191 13.11 0.11 11.08
CA LEU A 191 13.50 -1.20 10.53
C LEU A 191 14.78 -1.72 11.18
N ALA A 192 15.80 -0.88 11.37
CA ALA A 192 17.05 -1.26 12.02
C ALA A 192 16.85 -1.67 13.49
N VAL A 193 16.07 -0.89 14.24
CA VAL A 193 15.73 -1.20 15.63
C VAL A 193 14.90 -2.49 15.73
N GLN A 194 13.97 -2.72 14.80
CA GLN A 194 13.17 -3.93 14.78
C GLN A 194 13.95 -5.15 14.30
N ALA A 195 15.02 -4.98 13.52
CA ALA A 195 15.85 -6.09 13.03
C ALA A 195 16.61 -6.82 14.15
N VAL A 196 16.99 -6.09 15.21
CA VAL A 196 17.69 -6.66 16.38
C VAL A 196 16.73 -7.26 17.41
N ARG A 197 15.43 -7.01 17.29
CA ARG A 197 14.41 -7.55 18.19
C ARG A 197 14.01 -8.97 17.76
N LYS A 198 13.79 -9.83 18.76
CA LYS A 198 13.17 -11.13 18.53
C LYS A 198 11.69 -10.90 18.26
N HIS A 199 11.21 -11.46 17.17
CA HIS A 199 9.79 -11.45 16.81
C HIS A 199 9.28 -12.88 16.86
N ASP A 200 8.14 -13.06 17.51
CA ASP A 200 7.42 -14.33 17.50
C ASP A 200 6.42 -14.31 16.33
N PRO A 201 6.53 -15.24 15.36
CA PRO A 201 5.56 -15.37 14.28
C PRO A 201 4.11 -15.52 14.77
N SER A 202 3.87 -16.07 15.96
CA SER A 202 2.51 -16.22 16.52
C SER A 202 1.79 -14.87 16.70
N GLY A 203 2.56 -13.78 16.89
CA GLY A 203 2.04 -12.43 17.10
C GLY A 203 1.46 -11.77 15.85
N LEU A 204 1.80 -12.27 14.65
CA LEU A 204 1.29 -11.75 13.39
C LEU A 204 -0.24 -11.83 13.35
N PHE A 205 -0.90 -10.77 12.90
CA PHE A 205 -2.36 -10.73 12.85
C PHE A 205 -2.96 -11.90 12.06
N VAL A 206 -2.34 -12.26 10.92
CA VAL A 206 -2.79 -13.40 10.09
C VAL A 206 -2.72 -14.72 10.85
N ASN A 207 -1.66 -14.94 11.62
CA ASN A 207 -1.49 -16.18 12.39
C ASN A 207 -2.46 -16.25 13.57
N ARG A 208 -2.72 -15.12 14.24
CA ARG A 208 -3.74 -15.04 15.31
C ARG A 208 -5.15 -15.32 14.79
N VAL A 209 -5.49 -14.80 13.61
CA VAL A 209 -6.79 -15.07 12.98
C VAL A 209 -6.90 -16.54 12.58
N ALA A 210 -5.85 -17.11 11.98
CA ALA A 210 -5.84 -18.54 11.63
C ALA A 210 -5.99 -19.44 12.87
N ALA A 211 -5.30 -19.13 13.97
CA ALA A 211 -5.40 -19.88 15.23
C ALA A 211 -6.81 -19.78 15.86
N GLY A 212 -7.45 -18.61 15.81
CA GLY A 212 -8.82 -18.44 16.30
C GLY A 212 -9.91 -18.99 15.37
N GLN A 213 -9.55 -19.42 14.16
CA GLN A 213 -10.43 -20.06 13.18
C GLN A 213 -10.19 -21.56 13.04
N ALA A 214 -9.16 -22.11 13.70
CA ALA A 214 -8.98 -23.55 13.78
C ALA A 214 -10.21 -24.17 14.44
N PRO A 215 -10.78 -25.26 13.90
CA PRO A 215 -11.75 -26.05 14.65
C PRO A 215 -11.14 -26.35 16.02
N GLU A 216 -11.91 -26.16 17.10
CA GLU A 216 -11.51 -26.67 18.41
C GLU A 216 -11.21 -28.16 18.23
N GLU A 217 -9.93 -28.53 18.15
CA GLU A 217 -9.55 -29.93 18.33
C GLU A 217 -10.14 -30.33 19.68
N PRO A 218 -10.90 -31.44 19.75
CA PRO A 218 -11.50 -31.85 21.01
C PRO A 218 -10.37 -31.95 22.01
N SER A 219 -10.41 -31.10 23.05
CA SER A 219 -9.47 -31.13 24.15
C SER A 219 -9.33 -32.57 24.59
N GLU A 220 -8.11 -33.11 24.57
CA GLU A 220 -7.81 -34.44 25.09
C GLU A 220 -8.42 -34.55 26.50
N GLU A 221 -9.55 -35.23 26.60
CA GLU A 221 -10.11 -35.63 27.88
C GLU A 221 -9.05 -36.51 28.54
N GLN A 222 -8.67 -36.12 29.75
CA GLN A 222 -7.86 -36.94 30.64
C GLN A 222 -8.43 -38.36 30.64
N PRO A 223 -7.62 -39.42 30.53
CA PRO A 223 -8.14 -40.78 30.42
C PRO A 223 -8.77 -41.19 31.75
N GLY A 224 -10.08 -40.94 31.88
CA GLY A 224 -10.93 -41.63 32.82
C GLY A 224 -11.03 -43.09 32.40
N GLU A 225 -10.84 -44.00 33.35
CA GLU A 225 -10.94 -45.46 33.16
C GLU A 225 -12.16 -45.84 32.31
N VAL A 226 -11.91 -46.29 31.08
CA VAL A 226 -12.90 -47.02 30.28
C VAL A 226 -12.81 -48.49 30.71
N PRO A 227 -13.92 -49.17 31.08
CA PRO A 227 -13.89 -50.59 31.37
C PRO A 227 -13.39 -51.33 30.12
N VAL A 228 -12.37 -52.17 30.29
CA VAL A 228 -11.79 -52.99 29.21
C VAL A 228 -12.87 -53.94 28.70
N GLU A 229 -13.47 -53.61 27.56
CA GLU A 229 -14.34 -54.53 26.83
C GLU A 229 -13.44 -55.60 26.17
N GLU A 230 -13.53 -56.81 26.70
CA GLU A 230 -12.72 -57.95 26.29
C GLU A 230 -13.01 -58.29 24.82
N LYS A 231 -12.09 -57.94 23.92
CA LYS A 231 -12.20 -58.24 22.48
C LYS A 231 -12.24 -59.75 22.26
N LYS A 232 -13.44 -60.30 22.05
CA LYS A 232 -13.61 -61.70 21.63
C LYS A 232 -12.81 -61.99 20.37
N SER A 233 -12.05 -63.08 20.43
CA SER A 233 -11.20 -63.55 19.34
C SER A 233 -12.03 -63.85 18.09
N LEU A 234 -11.44 -63.64 16.91
CA LEU A 234 -12.07 -63.93 15.62
C LEU A 234 -12.60 -65.38 15.53
N LYS A 235 -11.98 -66.33 16.25
CA LYS A 235 -12.48 -67.71 16.35
C LYS A 235 -13.85 -67.80 17.02
N ASP A 236 -14.11 -67.00 18.06
CA ASP A 236 -15.39 -67.03 18.79
C ASP A 236 -16.54 -66.45 17.95
N ARG A 237 -16.23 -65.41 17.16
CA ARG A 237 -17.20 -64.83 16.23
C ARG A 237 -17.55 -65.80 15.10
N PHE A 238 -16.58 -66.58 14.63
CA PHE A 238 -16.79 -67.58 13.57
C PHE A 238 -17.58 -68.80 14.05
N GLN A 239 -17.35 -69.27 15.28
CA GLN A 239 -18.13 -70.37 15.86
C GLN A 239 -19.58 -69.99 16.15
N THR A 240 -19.84 -68.72 16.46
CA THR A 240 -21.21 -68.23 16.71
C THR A 240 -22.02 -68.23 15.42
N TRP A 241 -21.41 -67.92 14.27
CA TRP A 241 -22.08 -67.89 12.96
C TRP A 241 -22.48 -69.29 12.44
N LEU A 242 -21.69 -70.33 12.73
CA LEU A 242 -21.96 -71.70 12.30
C LEU A 242 -23.12 -72.39 13.05
N ARG A 243 -23.64 -71.77 14.11
CA ARG A 243 -24.75 -72.30 14.93
C ARG A 243 -26.10 -71.62 14.67
N THR A 244 -26.16 -70.69 13.71
CA THR A 244 -27.38 -70.07 13.16
C THR A 244 -27.60 -70.54 11.74
#